data_AF-A0A074XYL7-F1
#
_entry.id   AF-A0A074XYL7-F1
#
_cell.length_a   1.000
_cell.length_b   1.000
_cell.length_c   1.000
_cell.angle_alpha   90.00
_cell.angle_beta   90.00
_cell.angle_gamma   90.00
#
_symmetry.space_group_name_H-M   'P 1'
#
loop_
_entity.id
_entity.type
_entity.pdbx_description
1 polymer ?
#
loop_
_entity_poly.entity_id
_entity_poly.type
_entity_poly.pdbx_seq_one_letter_code
_entity_poly.pdbx_strand_id
1 'polypeptide(L)'
;MVQCIILGTASINPTTRKAMEAMARIEKAAHESVDCRLDDGEMGRQDLLSHLLQISRIKGGEVDFGIGEVKLQAFRSAGADTTAIALRSVFYHLLRSPDALVEPLTDFDTATRKGRLSNPPRFAEVSKLPFPTAVIKKAMRLHPSVGLKMPQIIANTGIHVADHLIPKG
;
A
#
# COMPACT_ATOMS: atom_id res chain seq x y z
N MET A 1 -3.03 5.85 26.42
CA MET A 1 -2.04 6.78 27.02
C MET A 1 -1.08 7.35 25.97
N VAL A 2 -0.49 6.55 25.07
CA VAL A 2 0.41 7.02 24.00
C VAL A 2 -0.27 7.96 22.99
N GLN A 3 -1.53 7.72 22.66
CA GLN A 3 -2.31 8.52 21.71
C GLN A 3 -2.55 9.98 22.18
N CYS A 4 -2.76 10.18 23.48
CA CYS A 4 -2.90 11.52 24.08
C CYS A 4 -1.57 12.30 24.08
N ILE A 5 -0.44 11.62 24.23
CA ILE A 5 0.89 12.25 24.21
C ILE A 5 1.24 12.72 22.80
N ILE A 6 0.94 11.91 21.77
CA ILE A 6 1.16 12.27 20.36
C ILE A 6 0.34 13.52 19.99
N LEU A 7 -0.93 13.58 20.40
CA LEU A 7 -1.80 14.74 20.16
C LEU A 7 -1.32 16.01 20.89
N GLY A 8 -0.84 15.90 22.12
CA GLY A 8 -0.29 17.05 22.88
C GLY A 8 0.99 17.64 22.29
N THR A 9 1.87 16.79 21.72
CA THR A 9 3.09 17.27 21.04
C THR A 9 2.83 17.97 19.71
N ALA A 10 1.67 17.72 19.09
CA ALA A 10 1.31 18.34 17.81
C ALA A 10 1.00 19.84 17.92
N SER A 11 0.55 20.32 19.09
CA SER A 11 0.29 21.74 19.33
C SER A 11 1.57 22.56 19.51
N ILE A 12 2.70 21.91 19.82
CA ILE A 12 3.97 22.57 20.17
C ILE A 12 4.97 22.49 19.01
N ASN A 13 4.94 21.41 18.21
CA ASN A 13 5.88 21.21 17.10
C ASN A 13 5.27 21.64 15.75
N PRO A 14 5.86 22.64 15.05
CA PRO A 14 5.32 23.13 13.78
C PRO A 14 5.34 22.09 12.66
N THR A 15 6.27 21.13 12.68
CA THR A 15 6.34 20.02 11.73
C THR A 15 5.19 19.05 11.94
N THR A 16 4.90 18.70 13.19
CA THR A 16 3.79 17.82 13.54
C THR A 16 2.44 18.47 13.22
N ARG A 17 2.29 19.77 13.46
CA ARG A 17 1.11 20.53 13.06
C ARG A 17 0.90 20.51 11.54
N LYS A 18 1.95 20.80 10.75
CA LYS A 18 1.87 20.74 9.28
C LYS A 18 1.53 19.34 8.77
N ALA A 19 2.04 18.30 9.41
CA ALA A 19 1.71 16.92 9.07
C ALA A 19 0.23 16.61 9.31
N MET A 20 -0.33 17.03 10.45
CA MET A 20 -1.76 16.89 10.73
C MET A 20 -2.63 17.65 9.72
N GLU A 21 -2.26 18.89 9.38
CA GLU A 21 -2.96 19.67 8.35
C GLU A 21 -2.93 18.95 6.99
N ALA A 22 -1.80 18.34 6.62
CA ALA A 22 -1.69 17.58 5.38
C ALA A 22 -2.60 16.33 5.39
N MET A 23 -2.62 15.58 6.50
CA MET A 23 -3.51 14.42 6.65
C MET A 23 -4.99 14.83 6.52
N ALA A 24 -5.38 15.92 7.18
CA ALA A 24 -6.75 16.44 7.09
C ALA A 24 -7.13 16.84 5.66
N ARG A 25 -6.20 17.37 4.87
CA ARG A 25 -6.44 17.69 3.44
C ARG A 25 -6.65 16.43 2.61
N ILE A 26 -5.88 15.37 2.85
CA ILE A 26 -6.02 14.09 2.13
C ILE A 26 -7.35 13.44 2.48
N GLU A 27 -7.73 13.43 3.77
CA GLU A 27 -9.02 12.93 4.23
C GLU A 27 -10.18 13.71 3.58
N LYS A 28 -10.09 15.04 3.59
CA LYS A 28 -11.09 15.91 2.95
C LYS A 28 -11.24 15.61 1.47
N ALA A 29 -10.14 15.51 0.73
CA ALA A 29 -10.15 15.19 -0.70
C ALA A 29 -10.74 13.81 -0.98
N ALA A 30 -10.45 12.82 -0.12
CA ALA A 30 -11.04 11.48 -0.23
C ALA A 30 -12.57 11.51 -0.01
N HIS A 31 -13.04 12.24 0.99
CA HIS A 31 -14.46 12.40 1.25
C HIS A 31 -15.19 13.13 0.11
N GLU A 32 -14.62 14.23 -0.39
CA GLU A 32 -15.14 14.98 -1.53
C GLU A 32 -15.24 14.09 -2.78
N SER A 33 -14.24 13.23 -3.04
CA SER A 33 -14.31 12.29 -4.17
C SER A 33 -15.46 11.29 -4.05
N VAL A 34 -15.86 10.90 -2.83
CA VAL A 34 -17.01 10.02 -2.62
C VAL A 34 -18.32 10.81 -2.75
N ASP A 35 -18.37 12.01 -2.18
CA ASP A 35 -19.56 12.88 -2.23
C ASP A 35 -19.91 13.26 -3.67
N CYS A 36 -18.91 13.67 -4.48
CA CYS A 36 -19.11 13.93 -5.90
C CYS A 36 -19.67 12.70 -6.65
N ARG A 37 -19.22 11.48 -6.28
CA ARG A 37 -19.72 10.25 -6.91
C ARG A 37 -21.17 9.95 -6.53
N LEU A 38 -21.59 10.33 -5.33
CA LEU A 38 -22.98 10.16 -4.88
C LEU A 38 -23.91 11.13 -5.62
N ASP A 39 -23.45 12.36 -5.86
CA ASP A 39 -24.22 13.41 -6.54
C ASP A 39 -24.35 13.18 -8.06
N ASP A 40 -23.31 12.66 -8.72
CA ASP A 40 -23.29 12.42 -10.17
C ASP A 40 -24.23 11.28 -10.63
N GLY A 41 -24.69 10.43 -9.71
CA GLY A 41 -25.44 9.21 -10.04
C GLY A 41 -24.63 8.14 -10.79
N GLU A 42 -25.27 7.03 -11.14
CA GLU A 42 -24.64 5.83 -11.76
C GLU A 42 -24.32 6.02 -13.26
N MET A 43 -23.76 7.16 -13.70
CA MET A 43 -23.39 7.35 -15.09
C MET A 43 -21.94 6.93 -15.39
N GLY A 44 -21.80 5.70 -15.88
CA GLY A 44 -20.83 5.32 -16.92
C GLY A 44 -19.47 4.77 -16.46
N ARG A 45 -18.92 5.16 -15.31
CA ARG A 45 -17.59 4.68 -14.86
C ARG A 45 -17.71 3.54 -13.84
N GLN A 46 -17.34 2.33 -14.28
CA GLN A 46 -17.15 1.18 -13.38
C GLN A 46 -15.71 1.17 -12.86
N ASP A 47 -15.52 1.54 -11.60
CA ASP A 47 -14.25 1.48 -10.89
C ASP A 47 -14.45 0.88 -9.48
N LEU A 48 -13.36 0.78 -8.72
CA LEU A 48 -13.41 0.23 -7.36
C LEU A 48 -14.40 0.99 -6.47
N LEU A 49 -14.47 2.32 -6.58
CA LEU A 49 -15.39 3.13 -5.77
C LEU A 49 -16.85 2.81 -6.09
N SER A 50 -17.20 2.61 -7.37
CA SER A 50 -18.54 2.16 -7.76
C SER A 50 -18.90 0.82 -7.10
N HIS A 51 -17.97 -0.14 -7.07
CA HIS A 51 -18.20 -1.43 -6.42
C HIS A 51 -18.35 -1.30 -4.89
N LEU A 52 -17.55 -0.46 -4.23
CA LEU A 52 -17.67 -0.23 -2.79
C LEU A 52 -19.01 0.43 -2.42
N LEU A 53 -19.47 1.39 -3.22
CA LEU A 53 -20.78 2.02 -3.08
C LEU A 53 -21.92 1.00 -3.29
N GLN A 54 -21.79 0.13 -4.29
CA GLN A 54 -22.75 -0.94 -4.53
C GLN A 54 -22.83 -1.92 -3.35
N ILE A 55 -21.70 -2.34 -2.80
CA ILE A 55 -21.65 -3.21 -1.60
C ILE A 55 -22.34 -2.52 -0.43
N SER A 56 -22.06 -1.23 -0.22
CA SER A 56 -22.68 -0.45 0.86
C SER A 56 -24.21 -0.39 0.72
N ARG A 57 -24.73 -0.25 -0.50
CA ARG A 57 -26.17 -0.22 -0.77
C ARG A 57 -26.85 -1.57 -0.63
N ILE A 58 -26.25 -2.65 -1.15
CA ILE A 58 -26.88 -3.96 -1.22
C ILE A 58 -26.71 -4.74 0.08
N LYS A 59 -25.53 -4.67 0.70
CA LYS A 59 -25.14 -5.49 1.85
C LYS A 59 -24.74 -4.69 3.09
N GLY A 60 -24.82 -3.35 3.06
CA GLY A 60 -24.28 -2.51 4.12
C GLY A 60 -24.74 -2.87 5.53
N GLY A 61 -26.02 -3.26 5.71
CA GLY A 61 -26.56 -3.69 7.00
C GLY A 61 -26.10 -5.08 7.46
N GLU A 62 -25.72 -5.97 6.54
CA GLU A 62 -25.25 -7.32 6.87
C GLU A 62 -23.77 -7.35 7.27
N VAL A 63 -22.97 -6.48 6.66
CA VAL A 63 -21.50 -6.45 6.83
C VAL A 63 -20.98 -5.21 7.56
N ASP A 64 -21.88 -4.41 8.13
CA ASP A 64 -21.55 -3.13 8.79
C ASP A 64 -20.69 -2.22 7.89
N PHE A 65 -21.10 -2.08 6.63
CA PHE A 65 -20.34 -1.39 5.57
C PHE A 65 -21.14 -0.20 5.02
N GLY A 66 -21.17 0.90 5.76
CA GLY A 66 -21.87 2.14 5.38
C GLY A 66 -21.04 3.09 4.50
N ILE A 67 -21.62 4.25 4.17
CA ILE A 67 -20.91 5.33 3.45
C ILE A 67 -19.67 5.82 4.20
N GLY A 68 -19.70 5.81 5.53
CA GLY A 68 -18.53 6.13 6.35
C GLY A 68 -17.35 5.19 6.09
N GLU A 69 -17.62 3.89 5.89
CA GLU A 69 -16.59 2.91 5.57
C GLU A 69 -16.08 3.08 4.13
N VAL A 70 -16.97 3.39 3.17
CA VAL A 70 -16.55 3.74 1.79
C VAL A 70 -15.58 4.93 1.79
N LYS A 71 -15.91 5.98 2.55
CA LYS A 71 -15.06 7.16 2.75
C LYS A 71 -13.72 6.80 3.39
N LEU A 72 -13.72 5.94 4.41
CA LEU A 72 -12.50 5.45 5.04
C LEU A 72 -11.61 4.66 4.06
N GLN A 73 -12.21 3.82 3.22
CA GLN A 73 -11.48 3.06 2.20
C GLN A 73 -10.89 3.98 1.12
N ALA A 74 -11.59 5.04 0.74
CA ALA A 74 -11.08 6.04 -0.19
C ALA A 74 -9.89 6.83 0.39
N PHE A 75 -9.89 7.08 1.70
CA PHE A 75 -8.78 7.73 2.39
C PHE A 75 -7.55 6.82 2.56
N ARG A 76 -7.74 5.50 2.68
CA ARG A 76 -6.67 4.56 3.03
C ARG A 76 -5.59 4.48 1.93
N SER A 77 -4.41 5.06 2.21
CA SER A 77 -3.26 5.11 1.28
C SER A 77 -2.37 3.85 1.29
N ALA A 78 -2.92 2.64 1.48
CA ALA A 78 -2.12 1.44 1.71
C ALA A 78 -1.10 1.13 0.58
N GLY A 79 -1.41 1.50 -0.67
CA GLY A 79 -0.57 1.22 -1.83
C GLY A 79 0.48 2.28 -2.15
N ALA A 80 0.23 3.56 -1.84
CA ALA A 80 1.08 4.66 -2.30
C ALA A 80 2.40 4.71 -1.54
N ASP A 81 2.34 4.80 -0.21
CA ASP A 81 3.52 4.96 0.64
C ASP A 81 4.41 3.71 0.59
N THR A 82 3.81 2.53 0.65
CA THR A 82 4.54 1.25 0.63
C THR A 82 5.27 1.03 -0.70
N THR A 83 4.64 1.38 -1.83
CA THR A 83 5.27 1.29 -3.15
C THR A 83 6.37 2.34 -3.31
N ALA A 84 6.15 3.58 -2.83
CA ALA A 84 7.17 4.63 -2.88
C ALA A 84 8.44 4.23 -2.09
N ILE A 85 8.27 3.63 -0.90
CA ILE A 85 9.39 3.13 -0.11
C ILE A 85 10.10 1.98 -0.83
N ALA A 86 9.35 1.05 -1.44
CA ALA A 86 9.94 -0.07 -2.19
C ALA A 86 10.80 0.43 -3.35
N LEU A 87 10.28 1.35 -4.15
CA LEU A 87 11.00 1.95 -5.27
C LEU A 87 12.25 2.69 -4.79
N ARG A 88 12.11 3.51 -3.74
CA ARG A 88 13.25 4.23 -3.16
C ARG A 88 14.34 3.28 -2.68
N SER A 89 13.97 2.18 -2.03
CA SER A 89 14.89 1.14 -1.58
C SER A 89 15.65 0.52 -2.75
N VAL A 90 14.94 0.12 -3.81
CA VAL A 90 15.54 -0.46 -5.03
C VAL A 90 16.55 0.48 -5.64
N PHE A 91 16.17 1.73 -5.93
CA PHE A 91 17.07 2.70 -6.56
C PHE A 91 18.25 3.06 -5.66
N TYR A 92 18.01 3.24 -4.36
CA TYR A 92 19.08 3.54 -3.41
C TYR A 92 20.17 2.46 -3.41
N HIS A 93 19.78 1.18 -3.34
CA HIS A 93 20.73 0.08 -3.31
C HIS A 93 21.44 -0.15 -4.64
N LEU A 94 20.74 0.01 -5.77
CA LEU A 94 21.34 -0.08 -7.10
C LEU A 94 22.37 1.03 -7.34
N LEU A 95 22.03 2.28 -7.01
CA LEU A 95 22.93 3.42 -7.19
C LEU A 95 24.17 3.34 -6.28
N ARG A 96 24.04 2.70 -5.12
CA ARG A 96 25.16 2.48 -4.19
C ARG A 96 26.04 1.30 -4.56
N SER A 97 25.56 0.39 -5.42
CA SER A 97 26.27 -0.83 -5.84
C SER A 97 26.25 -0.94 -7.37
N PRO A 98 27.12 -0.21 -8.09
CA PRO A 98 27.10 -0.18 -9.56
C PRO A 98 27.21 -1.58 -10.19
N ASP A 99 27.99 -2.49 -9.58
CA ASP A 99 28.12 -3.86 -10.05
C ASP A 99 26.79 -4.62 -10.05
N ALA A 100 25.92 -4.34 -9.08
CA ALA A 100 24.59 -4.95 -8.98
C ALA A 100 23.59 -4.39 -10.00
N LEU A 101 23.92 -3.30 -10.70
CA LEU A 101 23.11 -2.71 -11.76
C LEU A 101 23.38 -3.35 -13.13
N VAL A 102 24.57 -3.92 -13.32
CA VAL A 102 25.00 -4.49 -14.62
C VAL A 102 24.14 -5.69 -15.02
N GLU A 103 23.93 -6.65 -14.11
CA GLU A 103 23.20 -7.88 -14.43
C GLU A 103 21.72 -7.63 -14.78
N PRO A 104 20.94 -6.83 -14.02
CA PRO A 104 19.55 -6.53 -14.37
C PRO A 104 19.41 -5.83 -15.72
N LEU A 105 20.28 -4.86 -16.04
CA LEU A 105 20.26 -4.17 -17.33
C LEU A 105 20.59 -5.13 -18.48
N THR A 106 21.62 -5.96 -18.29
CA THR A 106 22.02 -6.96 -19.30
C THR A 106 20.91 -7.97 -19.56
N ASP A 107 20.17 -8.38 -18.53
CA ASP A 107 19.02 -9.28 -18.65
C ASP A 107 17.88 -8.63 -19.45
N PHE A 108 17.55 -7.37 -19.17
CA PHE A 108 16.57 -6.59 -19.94
C PHE A 108 16.98 -6.42 -21.42
N ASP A 109 18.22 -6.04 -21.68
CA ASP A 109 18.73 -5.84 -23.05
C ASP A 109 18.73 -7.15 -23.84
N THR A 110 19.14 -8.23 -23.19
CA THR A 110 19.16 -9.58 -23.78
C THR A 110 17.74 -10.05 -24.09
N ALA A 111 16.79 -9.85 -23.18
CA ALA A 111 15.40 -10.22 -23.40
C ALA A 111 14.76 -9.40 -24.52
N THR A 112 15.07 -8.11 -24.60
CA THR A 112 14.63 -7.22 -25.69
C THR A 112 15.17 -7.69 -27.03
N ARG A 113 16.49 -7.92 -27.14
CA ARG A 113 17.13 -8.38 -28.39
C ARG A 113 16.61 -9.73 -28.87
N LYS A 114 16.24 -10.61 -27.94
CA LYS A 114 15.64 -11.92 -28.24
C LYS A 114 14.15 -11.84 -28.57
N GLY A 115 13.55 -10.65 -28.64
CA GLY A 115 12.13 -10.46 -28.92
C GLY A 115 11.20 -11.00 -27.81
N ARG A 116 11.70 -11.13 -26.58
CA ARG A 116 10.93 -11.64 -25.44
C ARG A 116 10.15 -10.57 -24.68
N LEU A 117 10.48 -9.30 -24.91
CA LEU A 117 9.80 -8.15 -24.33
C LEU A 117 9.12 -7.36 -25.44
N SER A 118 7.85 -6.99 -25.21
CA SER A 118 7.14 -6.02 -26.03
C SER A 118 7.59 -4.59 -25.71
N ASN A 119 7.18 -3.62 -26.52
CA ASN A 119 7.43 -2.20 -26.27
C ASN A 119 6.09 -1.43 -26.22
N PRO A 120 5.62 -0.99 -25.04
CA PRO A 120 6.23 -1.16 -23.71
C PRO A 120 6.14 -2.60 -23.17
N PRO A 121 7.07 -3.05 -22.31
CA PRO A 121 7.06 -4.41 -21.77
C PRO A 121 5.79 -4.71 -20.96
N ARG A 122 5.22 -5.91 -21.15
CA ARG A 122 4.08 -6.37 -20.35
C ARG A 122 4.56 -7.00 -19.06
N PHE A 123 3.76 -6.91 -18.00
CA PHE A 123 4.07 -7.53 -16.70
C PHE A 123 4.38 -9.03 -16.82
N ALA A 124 3.61 -9.77 -17.61
CA ALA A 124 3.80 -11.21 -17.82
C ALA A 124 5.12 -11.58 -18.52
N GLU A 125 5.75 -10.63 -19.19
CA GLU A 125 7.05 -10.79 -19.84
C GLU A 125 8.18 -10.46 -18.86
N VAL A 126 8.07 -9.32 -18.17
CA VAL A 126 9.06 -8.84 -17.20
C VAL A 126 9.12 -9.74 -15.96
N SER A 127 8.01 -10.31 -15.52
CA SER A 127 7.96 -11.19 -14.34
C SER A 127 8.73 -12.50 -14.51
N LYS A 128 9.04 -12.88 -15.76
CA LYS A 128 9.86 -14.06 -16.10
C LYS A 128 11.36 -13.76 -16.06
N LEU A 129 11.75 -12.50 -15.93
CA LEU A 129 13.15 -12.12 -15.84
C LEU A 129 13.68 -12.39 -14.42
N PRO A 130 14.78 -13.15 -14.29
CA PRO A 130 15.31 -13.54 -12.98
C PRO A 130 15.88 -12.36 -12.20
N PHE A 131 16.66 -11.48 -12.84
CA PHE A 131 17.41 -10.44 -12.14
C PHE A 131 16.55 -9.29 -11.60
N PRO A 132 15.59 -8.73 -12.34
CA PRO A 132 14.75 -7.64 -11.83
C PRO A 132 13.98 -8.06 -10.57
N THR A 133 13.42 -9.28 -10.58
CA THR A 133 12.72 -9.85 -9.43
C THR A 133 13.66 -10.06 -8.25
N ALA A 134 14.89 -10.55 -8.49
CA ALA A 134 15.89 -10.75 -7.45
C ALA A 134 16.32 -9.44 -6.79
N VAL A 135 16.53 -8.37 -7.57
CA VAL A 135 16.87 -7.04 -7.06
C VAL A 135 15.76 -6.49 -6.18
N ILE A 136 14.51 -6.54 -6.64
CA ILE A 136 13.36 -6.07 -5.85
C ILE A 136 13.28 -6.81 -4.52
N LYS A 137 13.37 -8.16 -4.56
CA LYS A 137 13.37 -8.98 -3.34
C LYS A 137 14.54 -8.64 -2.41
N LYS A 138 15.74 -8.44 -2.96
CA LYS A 138 16.93 -8.13 -2.16
C LYS A 138 16.82 -6.75 -1.50
N ALA A 139 16.35 -5.74 -2.24
CA ALA A 139 16.12 -4.40 -1.73
C ALA A 139 15.07 -4.42 -0.61
N MET A 140 13.97 -5.13 -0.80
CA MET A 140 12.92 -5.29 0.22
C MET A 140 13.35 -6.11 1.44
N ARG A 141 14.31 -7.05 1.28
CA ARG A 141 14.93 -7.76 2.41
C ARG A 141 15.84 -6.85 3.24
N LEU A 142 16.51 -5.88 2.60
CA LEU A 142 17.40 -4.93 3.26
C LEU A 142 16.63 -3.76 3.89
N HIS A 143 15.61 -3.26 3.20
CA HIS A 143 14.76 -2.17 3.64
C HIS A 143 13.31 -2.47 3.23
N PRO A 144 12.54 -3.14 4.12
CA PRO A 144 11.14 -3.46 3.85
C PRO A 144 10.27 -2.20 3.91
N SER A 145 9.27 -2.10 3.04
CA SER A 145 8.31 -0.99 3.03
C SER A 145 7.49 -0.85 4.31
N VAL A 146 7.32 -1.96 5.05
CA VAL A 146 6.62 -1.98 6.33
C VAL A 146 7.55 -2.64 7.34
N GLY A 147 8.12 -1.84 8.24
CA GLY A 147 9.03 -2.32 9.28
C GLY A 147 8.33 -2.85 10.53
N LEU A 148 7.07 -2.49 10.74
CA LEU A 148 6.28 -2.91 11.90
C LEU A 148 5.44 -4.14 11.56
N LYS A 149 5.44 -5.14 12.46
CA LYS A 149 4.49 -6.24 12.37
C LYS A 149 3.10 -5.70 12.71
N MET A 150 2.10 -6.03 11.90
CA MET A 150 0.71 -5.71 12.23
C MET A 150 0.30 -6.55 13.45
N PRO A 151 -0.30 -5.94 14.48
CA PRO A 151 -0.80 -6.69 15.63
C PRO A 151 -1.86 -7.69 15.15
N GLN A 152 -1.78 -8.91 15.66
CA GLN A 152 -2.76 -9.95 15.41
C GLN A 152 -3.48 -10.27 16.72
N ILE A 153 -4.78 -10.50 16.64
CA ILE A 153 -5.61 -10.97 17.75
C ILE A 153 -5.80 -12.47 17.55
N ILE A 154 -5.54 -13.26 18.59
CA ILE A 154 -5.72 -14.71 18.54
C ILE A 154 -7.17 -15.05 18.81
N ALA A 155 -7.78 -15.75 17.86
CA ALA A 155 -9.17 -16.21 17.94
C ALA A 155 -9.36 -17.33 18.99
N ASN A 156 -10.54 -17.95 18.99
CA ASN A 156 -11.18 -18.58 20.14
C ASN A 156 -10.39 -19.59 21.00
N THR A 157 -9.38 -20.27 20.47
CA THR A 157 -8.75 -21.41 21.16
C THR A 157 -7.30 -21.20 21.59
N GLY A 158 -6.73 -19.99 21.40
CA GLY A 158 -5.27 -19.83 21.52
C GLY A 158 -4.51 -20.54 20.38
N ILE A 159 -3.21 -20.28 20.26
CA ILE A 159 -2.34 -20.94 19.25
C ILE A 159 -1.06 -21.42 19.93
N HIS A 160 -0.67 -22.67 19.66
CA HIS A 160 0.64 -23.18 20.02
C HIS A 160 1.68 -22.75 18.97
N VAL A 161 2.74 -22.07 19.42
CA VAL A 161 3.91 -21.73 18.61
C VAL A 161 5.13 -22.32 19.30
N ALA A 162 5.71 -23.35 18.68
CA ALA A 162 6.69 -24.23 19.32
C ALA A 162 6.13 -24.73 20.68
N ASP A 163 6.90 -24.61 21.76
CA ASP A 163 6.53 -25.08 23.10
C ASP A 163 5.70 -24.06 23.91
N HIS A 164 5.24 -22.98 23.27
CA HIS A 164 4.50 -21.92 23.95
C HIS A 164 3.06 -21.82 23.44
N LEU A 165 2.11 -21.84 24.39
CA LEU A 165 0.72 -21.49 24.12
C LEU A 165 0.56 -19.97 24.20
N ILE A 166 0.19 -19.35 23.08
CA ILE A 166 -0.23 -17.96 23.05
C ILE A 166 -1.76 -17.93 23.28
N PRO A 167 -2.25 -17.32 24.37
CA PRO A 167 -3.66 -17.35 24.72
C PRO A 167 -4.51 -16.52 23.74
N LYS A 168 -5.81 -16.75 23.76
CA LYS A 168 -6.81 -15.90 23.10
C LYS A 168 -6.70 -14.45 23.62
N GLY A 169 -6.82 -13.49 22.73
CA GLY A 169 -6.75 -12.04 23.02
C GLY A 169 -5.76 -11.33 22.11
#